data_AF-A0A432VDD5-F1
#
_entry.id   AF-A0A432VDD5-F1
#
_cell.length_a   1.000
_cell.length_b   1.000
_cell.length_c   1.000
_cell.angle_alpha   90.00
_cell.angle_beta   90.00
_cell.angle_gamma   90.00
#
_symmetry.space_group_name_H-M   'P 1'
#
loop_
_entity.id
_entity.type
_entity.pdbx_description
1 polymer ?
#
loop_
_entity_poly.entity_id
_entity_poly.type
_entity_poly.pdbx_seq_one_letter_code
_entity_poly.pdbx_strand_id
1 'polypeptide(L)'
;MVRFEQGLFDRIEALADKRNCKPSDVIRAAVVAYLADSALDATSHRRLARISEFLQLAVDVMISEQYPEYRERIIANTDKRLEQYHGA
;
A
#
# COMPACT_ATOMS: atom_id res chain seq x y z
N MET A 1 -14.96 -25.62 5.87
CA MET A 1 -13.73 -26.39 5.61
C MET A 1 -13.06 -25.78 4.39
N VAL A 2 -11.86 -25.20 4.56
CA VAL A 2 -11.10 -24.59 3.44
C VAL A 2 -10.47 -25.73 2.64
N ARG A 3 -10.66 -25.73 1.32
CA ARG A 3 -10.17 -26.78 0.44
C ARG A 3 -8.96 -26.26 -0.33
N PHE A 4 -7.84 -26.93 -0.20
CA PHE A 4 -6.62 -26.62 -0.94
C PHE A 4 -6.56 -27.47 -2.20
N GLU A 5 -5.98 -26.90 -3.26
CA GLU A 5 -5.51 -27.70 -4.40
C GLU A 5 -4.45 -28.69 -3.91
N GLN A 6 -4.46 -29.90 -4.46
CA GLN A 6 -3.63 -31.00 -3.95
C GLN A 6 -2.14 -30.67 -3.94
N GLY A 7 -1.62 -30.09 -5.03
CA GLY A 7 -0.21 -29.68 -5.09
C GLY A 7 0.16 -28.53 -4.14
N LEU A 8 -0.82 -27.72 -3.71
CA LEU A 8 -0.58 -26.69 -2.69
C LEU A 8 -0.49 -27.33 -1.30
N PHE A 9 -1.34 -28.31 -1.01
CA PHE A 9 -1.32 -29.02 0.25
C PHE A 9 -0.02 -29.82 0.44
N ASP A 10 0.44 -30.51 -0.61
CA ASP A 10 1.72 -31.26 -0.60
C ASP A 10 2.91 -30.34 -0.27
N ARG A 11 2.89 -29.09 -0.79
CA ARG A 11 3.92 -28.08 -0.48
C ARG A 11 3.86 -27.60 0.97
N ILE A 12 2.66 -27.52 1.55
CA ILE A 12 2.46 -27.15 2.95
C ILE A 12 2.96 -28.28 3.85
N GLU A 13 2.65 -29.54 3.53
CA GLU A 13 3.15 -30.71 4.28
C GLU A 13 4.69 -30.77 4.24
N ALA A 14 5.29 -30.66 3.06
CA ALA A 14 6.75 -30.67 2.93
C ALA A 14 7.42 -29.51 3.71
N LEU A 15 6.75 -28.36 3.83
CA LEU A 15 7.24 -27.23 4.62
C LEU A 15 7.08 -27.47 6.12
N ALA A 16 5.98 -28.11 6.52
CA ALA A 16 5.69 -28.47 7.90
C ALA A 16 6.70 -29.51 8.41
N ASP A 17 7.00 -30.52 7.61
CA ASP A 17 8.01 -31.54 7.90
C ASP A 17 9.40 -30.93 8.08
N LYS A 18 9.81 -30.03 7.17
CA LYS A 18 11.07 -29.30 7.28
C LYS A 18 11.19 -28.46 8.54
N ARG A 19 10.06 -27.96 9.06
CA ARG A 19 10.00 -27.11 10.26
C ARG A 19 9.64 -27.89 11.52
N ASN A 20 9.47 -29.22 11.41
CA ASN A 20 9.04 -30.10 12.48
C ASN A 20 7.78 -29.59 13.21
N CYS A 21 6.79 -29.13 12.44
CA CYS A 21 5.51 -28.63 12.94
C CYS A 21 4.33 -29.23 12.15
N LYS A 22 3.10 -28.96 12.57
CA LYS A 22 1.93 -29.45 11.84
C LYS A 22 1.63 -28.55 10.63
N PRO A 23 1.06 -29.09 9.53
CA PRO A 23 0.58 -28.29 8.41
C PRO A 23 -0.37 -27.15 8.83
N SER A 24 -1.19 -27.37 9.87
CA SER A 24 -2.06 -26.36 10.45
C SER A 24 -1.30 -25.19 11.09
N ASP A 25 -0.10 -25.42 11.63
CA ASP A 25 0.74 -24.37 12.20
C ASP A 25 1.36 -23.50 11.10
N VAL A 26 1.74 -24.11 9.97
CA VAL A 26 2.20 -23.40 8.77
C VAL A 26 1.10 -22.52 8.21
N ILE A 27 -0.11 -23.07 8.05
CA ILE A 27 -1.28 -22.32 7.56
C ILE A 27 -1.60 -21.17 8.52
N ARG A 28 -1.62 -21.42 9.83
CA ARG A 28 -1.88 -20.39 10.84
C ARG A 28 -0.85 -19.26 10.75
N ALA A 29 0.43 -19.59 10.68
CA ALA A 29 1.50 -18.60 10.57
C ALA A 29 1.39 -17.77 9.28
N ALA A 30 1.07 -18.41 8.15
CA ALA A 30 0.87 -17.72 6.88
C ALA A 30 -0.31 -16.74 6.93
N VAL A 31 -1.44 -17.16 7.53
CA VAL A 31 -2.62 -16.30 7.69
C VAL A 31 -2.30 -15.13 8.63
N VAL A 32 -1.63 -15.37 9.76
CA VAL A 32 -1.21 -14.31 10.69
C VAL A 32 -0.29 -13.31 10.00
N ALA A 33 0.71 -13.78 9.26
CA ALA A 33 1.62 -12.92 8.52
C ALA A 33 0.90 -12.10 7.46
N TYR A 34 0.03 -12.71 6.67
CA TYR A 34 -0.74 -12.03 5.63
C TYR A 34 -1.67 -10.95 6.20
N LEU A 35 -2.36 -11.24 7.31
CA LEU A 35 -3.23 -10.26 7.97
C LEU A 35 -2.41 -9.13 8.62
N ALA A 36 -1.25 -9.42 9.21
CA ALA A 36 -0.36 -8.41 9.75
C ALA A 36 0.20 -7.49 8.66
N ASP A 37 0.61 -8.04 7.52
CA ASP A 37 1.13 -7.29 6.36
C ASP A 37 0.05 -6.37 5.76
N SER A 38 -1.17 -6.89 5.59
CA SER A 38 -2.31 -6.08 5.13
C SER A 38 -2.63 -4.90 6.07
N ALA A 39 -2.43 -5.07 7.38
CA ALA A 39 -2.59 -4.00 8.36
C ALA A 39 -1.44 -2.98 8.31
N LEU A 40 -0.22 -3.42 8.03
CA LEU A 40 0.95 -2.55 7.83
C LEU A 40 0.83 -1.73 6.55
N ASP A 41 0.40 -2.34 5.44
CA ASP A 41 0.16 -1.65 4.17
C ASP A 41 -0.95 -0.61 4.30
N ALA A 42 -2.08 -0.96 4.92
CA ALA A 42 -3.16 0.00 5.17
C ALA A 42 -2.70 1.17 6.05
N THR A 43 -1.85 0.90 7.04
CA THR A 43 -1.29 1.95 7.92
C THR A 43 -0.26 2.81 7.20
N SER A 44 0.59 2.20 6.36
CA SER A 44 1.59 2.86 5.53
C SER A 44 0.94 3.78 4.50
N HIS A 45 -0.08 3.31 3.78
CA HIS A 45 -0.85 4.12 2.82
C HIS A 45 -1.53 5.31 3.50
N ARG A 46 -2.17 5.12 4.65
CA ARG A 46 -2.76 6.25 5.41
C ARG A 46 -1.71 7.24 5.87
N ARG A 47 -0.53 6.78 6.30
CA ARG A 47 0.58 7.65 6.68
C ARG A 47 1.09 8.45 5.49
N LEU A 48 1.31 7.80 4.35
CA LEU A 48 1.76 8.45 3.13
C LEU A 48 0.72 9.46 2.62
N ALA A 49 -0.57 9.13 2.64
CA ALA A 49 -1.64 10.05 2.29
C ALA A 49 -1.61 11.33 3.15
N ARG A 50 -1.47 11.18 4.47
CA ARG A 50 -1.36 12.34 5.39
C ARG A 50 -0.12 13.19 5.16
N ILE A 51 1.03 12.57 4.89
CA ILE A 51 2.27 13.29 4.60
C ILE A 51 2.14 14.05 3.28
N SER A 52 1.58 13.41 2.25
CA SER A 52 1.34 14.04 0.96
C SER A 52 0.39 15.23 1.07
N GLU A 53 -0.71 15.09 1.81
CA GLU A 53 -1.66 16.19 2.05
C GLU A 53 -1.00 17.35 2.81
N PHE A 54 -0.21 17.05 3.85
CA PHE A 54 0.55 18.06 4.57
C PHE A 54 1.52 18.81 3.65
N LEU A 55 2.27 18.09 2.81
CA LEU A 55 3.20 18.70 1.86
C LEU A 55 2.48 19.55 0.82
N GLN A 56 1.34 19.10 0.30
CA GLN A 56 0.52 19.86 -0.63
C GLN A 56 0.06 21.19 -0.01
N LEU A 57 -0.44 21.16 1.22
CA LEU A 57 -0.86 22.37 1.94
C LEU A 57 0.31 23.30 2.22
N ALA A 58 1.43 22.77 2.71
CA ALA A 58 2.61 23.57 3.02
C ALA A 58 3.14 24.29 1.77
N VAL A 59 3.22 23.58 0.64
CA VAL A 59 3.68 24.14 -0.62
C VAL A 59 2.71 25.18 -1.18
N ASP A 60 1.39 24.98 -1.07
CA ASP A 60 0.41 25.99 -1.50
C ASP A 60 0.53 27.28 -0.69
N VAL A 61 0.73 27.18 0.63
CA VAL A 61 0.99 28.35 1.49
C VAL A 61 2.28 29.04 1.08
N MET A 62 3.39 28.30 0.92
CA MET A 62 4.68 28.88 0.55
C MET A 62 4.64 29.58 -0.81
N ILE A 63 3.99 28.98 -1.81
CA ILE A 63 3.84 29.58 -3.15
C ILE A 63 2.94 30.81 -3.09
N SER A 64 1.84 30.74 -2.33
CA SER A 64 0.91 31.87 -2.21
C SER A 64 1.56 33.08 -1.54
N GLU A 65 2.48 32.86 -0.60
CA GLU A 65 3.18 33.94 0.10
C GLU A 65 4.39 34.49 -0.69
N GLN A 66 5.20 33.60 -1.29
CA GLN A 66 6.50 34.00 -1.86
C GLN A 66 6.46 34.21 -3.38
N TYR A 67 5.54 33.52 -4.07
CA TYR A 67 5.55 33.36 -5.54
C TYR A 67 4.12 33.27 -6.12
N PRO A 68 3.21 34.20 -5.75
CA PRO A 68 1.79 34.09 -6.07
C PRO A 68 1.50 34.02 -7.58
N GLU A 69 2.34 34.66 -8.41
CA GLU A 69 2.22 34.67 -9.87
C GLU A 69 2.36 33.28 -10.51
N TYR A 70 2.96 32.32 -9.82
CA TYR A 70 3.17 30.97 -10.33
C TYR A 70 2.06 30.00 -9.94
N ARG A 71 1.18 30.36 -9.00
CA ARG A 71 0.15 29.46 -8.46
C ARG A 71 -0.77 28.89 -9.54
N GLU A 72 -1.38 29.76 -10.34
CA GLU A 72 -2.27 29.37 -11.45
C GLU A 72 -1.58 28.47 -12.48
N ARG A 73 -0.31 28.77 -12.80
CA ARG A 73 0.48 27.96 -13.72
C ARG A 73 0.77 26.55 -13.17
N ILE A 74 0.97 26.44 -11.87
CA ILE A 74 1.24 25.16 -11.20
C ILE A 74 -0.05 24.32 -11.13
N ILE A 75 -1.20 24.94 -10.84
CA ILE A 75 -2.51 24.28 -10.85
C ILE A 75 -2.81 23.73 -12.24
N ALA A 76 -2.73 24.57 -13.29
CA ALA A 76 -3.04 24.16 -14.66
C ALA A 76 -2.14 23.01 -15.17
N ASN A 77 -0.85 22.99 -14.80
CA ASN A 77 0.04 21.88 -15.13
C ASN A 77 -0.26 20.61 -14.33
N THR A 78 -0.74 20.75 -13.09
CA THR A 78 -1.14 19.62 -12.27
C THR A 78 -2.37 18.96 -12.86
N ASP A 79 -3.40 19.73 -13.22
CA ASP A 79 -4.62 19.24 -13.87
C ASP A 79 -4.30 18.51 -15.18
N LYS A 80 -3.47 19.12 -16.04
CA LYS A 80 -3.04 18.51 -17.30
C LYS A 80 -2.33 17.16 -17.10
N ARG A 81 -1.49 17.04 -16.07
CA ARG A 81 -0.82 15.77 -15.76
C ARG A 81 -1.79 14.74 -15.18
N LEU A 82 -2.75 15.18 -14.39
CA LEU A 82 -3.78 14.31 -13.83
C LEU A 82 -4.63 13.71 -14.95
N GLU A 83 -5.07 14.52 -15.92
CA GLU A 83 -5.75 14.05 -17.13
C GLU A 83 -4.89 13.09 -17.96
N GLN A 84 -3.61 13.42 -18.16
CA GLN A 84 -2.70 12.63 -19.01
C GLN A 84 -2.36 11.25 -18.43
N TYR A 85 -2.18 11.13 -17.12
CA TYR A 85 -1.71 9.89 -16.48
C TYR A 85 -2.79 9.11 -15.73
N HIS A 86 -3.91 9.76 -15.38
CA HIS A 86 -4.95 9.16 -14.56
C HIS A 86 -6.35 9.22 -15.17
N GLY A 87 -6.48 9.72 -16.41
CA GLY A 87 -7.64 9.57 -17.30
C GLY A 87 -8.97 9.48 -16.56
N ALA A 88 -9.52 10.65 -16.22
CA ALA A 88 -10.79 10.79 -15.49
C ALA A 88 -11.92 9.92 -16.06
#